data_AF-A0A9J6DAU2-F1
#
_entry.id   AF-A0A9J6DAU2-F1
#
_cell.length_a   1.000
_cell.length_b   1.000
_cell.length_c   1.000
_cell.angle_alpha   90.00
_cell.angle_beta   90.00
_cell.angle_gamma   90.00
#
_symmetry.space_group_name_H-M   'P 1'
#
loop_
_entity.id
_entity.type
_entity.pdbx_description
1 polymer ?
#
loop_
_entity_poly.entity_id
_entity_poly.type
_entity_poly.pdbx_seq_one_letter_code
_entity_poly.pdbx_strand_id
1 'polypeptide(L)'
;MIKAGKEEKKLAEEAGAFCEDGITPYITVIVDGGWSHRSHGHRYSANSGVAVIIGECTKKLLYLGVRNKLCSTCEHYSRTGKGKKDHVGYKNWNQSSGAMESDIIVEGFQRSVEMHGVEYRIFIGDGDSSVLHQILTKVE
;
A
#
# COMPACT_ATOMS: atom_id res chain seq x y z
N MET A 1 7.04 6.69 9.52
CA MET A 1 7.52 5.87 8.39
C MET A 1 8.94 6.28 7.96
N ILE A 2 9.25 7.55 7.71
CA ILE A 2 10.62 7.99 7.32
C ILE A 2 11.75 7.47 8.24
N LYS A 3 11.57 7.55 9.57
CA LYS A 3 12.57 7.00 10.52
C LYS A 3 12.76 5.49 10.38
N ALA A 4 11.68 4.75 10.12
CA ALA A 4 11.74 3.31 9.93
C ALA A 4 12.47 2.95 8.63
N GLY A 5 12.18 3.67 7.53
CA GLY A 5 12.89 3.48 6.27
C GLY A 5 14.38 3.77 6.35
N LYS A 6 14.79 4.83 7.08
CA LYS A 6 16.21 5.12 7.33
C LYS A 6 16.92 4.00 8.11
N GLU A 7 16.21 3.36 9.03
CA GLU A 7 16.76 2.26 9.83
C GLU A 7 16.92 0.99 9.00
N GLU A 8 15.90 0.61 8.22
CA GLU A 8 15.98 -0.48 7.24
C GLU A 8 17.11 -0.26 6.23
N LYS A 9 17.20 0.96 5.68
CA LYS A 9 18.27 1.34 4.76
C LYS A 9 19.66 1.12 5.35
N LYS A 10 19.88 1.61 6.57
CA LYS A 10 21.16 1.46 7.27
C LYS A 10 21.53 -0.02 7.46
N LEU A 11 20.56 -0.84 7.86
CA LEU A 11 20.78 -2.27 8.06
C LEU A 11 21.07 -3.00 6.74
N ALA A 12 20.41 -2.61 5.65
CA ALA A 12 20.67 -3.14 4.32
C ALA A 12 22.08 -2.78 3.81
N GLU A 13 22.51 -1.54 4.01
CA GLU A 13 23.86 -1.07 3.68
C GLU A 13 24.93 -1.83 4.49
N GLU A 14 24.71 -2.02 5.80
CA GLU A 14 25.60 -2.78 6.68
C GLU A 14 25.69 -4.27 6.29
N ALA A 15 24.60 -4.83 5.76
CA ALA A 15 24.54 -6.20 5.27
C ALA A 15 25.13 -6.37 3.85
N GLY A 16 25.49 -5.28 3.17
CA GLY A 16 25.97 -5.30 1.79
C GLY A 16 24.89 -5.67 0.77
N ALA A 17 23.61 -5.46 1.10
CA ALA A 17 22.48 -5.80 0.24
C ALA A 17 22.20 -4.67 -0.76
N PHE A 18 22.92 -4.68 -1.89
CA PHE A 18 22.79 -3.71 -2.96
C PHE A 18 22.21 -4.32 -4.24
N CYS A 19 21.46 -3.50 -4.97
CA CYS A 19 20.97 -3.82 -6.30
C CYS A 19 22.13 -4.02 -7.28
N GLU A 20 21.80 -4.47 -8.50
CA GLU A 20 22.78 -4.71 -9.56
C GLU A 20 23.56 -3.44 -9.96
N ASP A 21 23.00 -2.26 -9.68
CA ASP A 21 23.66 -0.96 -9.85
C ASP A 21 24.80 -0.70 -8.85
N GLY A 22 24.87 -1.48 -7.75
CA GLY A 22 25.82 -1.30 -6.66
C GLY A 22 25.62 -0.03 -5.82
N ILE A 23 24.52 0.71 -6.04
CA ILE A 23 24.25 2.01 -5.40
C ILE A 23 23.02 1.92 -4.50
N THR A 24 21.95 1.29 -4.99
CA THR A 24 20.66 1.28 -4.30
C THR A 24 20.57 0.08 -3.37
N PRO A 25 20.39 0.26 -2.05
CA PRO A 25 20.17 -0.87 -1.17
C PRO A 25 18.78 -1.49 -1.38
N TYR A 26 18.65 -2.80 -1.23
CA TYR A 26 17.35 -3.47 -1.29
C TYR A 26 17.00 -4.16 0.03
N ILE A 27 15.70 -4.30 0.29
CA ILE A 27 15.19 -4.97 1.48
C ILE A 27 14.08 -5.98 1.16
N THR A 28 13.84 -6.86 2.13
CA THR A 28 12.65 -7.70 2.21
C THR A 28 11.55 -6.96 2.95
N VAL A 29 10.32 -7.06 2.46
CA VAL A 29 9.14 -6.47 3.10
C VAL A 29 8.04 -7.50 3.35
N ILE A 30 7.17 -7.21 4.30
CA ILE A 30 5.95 -7.95 4.57
C ILE A 30 4.79 -7.06 4.12
N VAL A 31 3.85 -7.63 3.36
CA VAL A 31 2.67 -6.92 2.88
C VAL A 31 1.41 -7.58 3.44
N ASP A 32 0.41 -6.75 3.74
CA ASP A 32 -0.89 -7.24 4.19
C ASP A 32 -2.00 -6.24 3.84
N GLY A 33 -3.20 -6.77 3.64
CA GLY A 33 -4.40 -6.07 3.21
C GLY A 33 -5.54 -6.22 4.22
N GLY A 34 -6.36 -5.18 4.36
CA GLY A 34 -7.51 -5.17 5.23
C GLY A 34 -8.71 -4.51 4.57
N TRP A 35 -9.90 -5.08 4.78
CA TRP A 35 -11.16 -4.53 4.25
C TRP A 35 -12.11 -4.15 5.36
N SER A 36 -12.87 -3.07 5.15
CA SER A 36 -13.85 -2.57 6.13
C SER A 36 -15.12 -3.42 6.23
N HIS A 37 -15.20 -4.53 5.49
CA HIS A 37 -16.35 -5.41 5.45
C HIS A 37 -15.95 -6.82 5.88
N ARG A 38 -16.54 -7.30 6.98
CA ARG A 38 -16.31 -8.68 7.45
C ARG A 38 -17.24 -9.63 6.69
N SER A 39 -16.72 -10.35 5.71
CA SER A 39 -17.44 -11.44 5.03
C SER A 39 -16.51 -12.60 4.72
N HIS A 40 -17.00 -13.82 4.89
CA HIS A 40 -16.28 -15.02 4.48
C HIS A 40 -16.43 -15.22 2.96
N GLY A 41 -15.39 -14.88 2.20
CA GLY A 41 -15.09 -15.37 0.83
C GLY A 41 -16.02 -15.00 -0.33
N HIS A 42 -17.23 -14.50 -0.10
CA HIS A 42 -18.23 -14.37 -1.18
C HIS A 42 -18.71 -12.95 -1.46
N ARG A 43 -18.27 -11.95 -0.68
CA ARG A 43 -18.79 -10.59 -0.77
C ARG A 43 -17.66 -9.57 -0.92
N TYR A 44 -17.12 -9.46 -2.14
CA TYR A 44 -16.07 -8.52 -2.56
C TYR A 44 -16.57 -7.07 -2.69
N SER A 45 -17.40 -6.60 -1.76
CA SER A 45 -18.14 -5.32 -1.83
C SER A 45 -17.69 -4.30 -0.79
N ALA A 46 -16.48 -4.42 -0.25
CA ALA A 46 -15.96 -3.45 0.70
C ALA A 46 -15.87 -2.04 0.08
N ASN A 47 -16.36 -1.04 0.82
CA ASN A 47 -16.29 0.35 0.41
C ASN A 47 -14.92 0.98 0.67
N SER A 48 -14.16 0.40 1.60
CA SER A 48 -12.82 0.85 1.96
C SER A 48 -11.89 -0.34 2.12
N GLY A 49 -10.67 -0.17 1.65
CA GLY A 49 -9.55 -1.09 1.82
C GLY A 49 -8.32 -0.33 2.28
N VAL A 50 -7.52 -0.98 3.12
CA VAL A 50 -6.21 -0.52 3.59
C VAL A 50 -5.20 -1.59 3.22
N ALA A 51 -3.99 -1.20 2.86
CA ALA A 51 -2.88 -2.14 2.79
C ALA A 51 -1.62 -1.48 3.32
N VAL A 52 -0.72 -2.32 3.83
CA VAL A 52 0.49 -1.91 4.53
C VAL A 52 1.71 -2.61 3.97
N ILE A 53 2.84 -1.93 4.02
CA ILE A 53 4.17 -2.50 3.78
C ILE A 53 4.97 -2.31 5.05
N ILE A 54 5.53 -3.40 5.56
CA ILE A 54 6.28 -3.48 6.80
C ILE A 54 7.68 -3.97 6.47
N GLY A 55 8.72 -3.33 7.01
CA GLY A 55 10.09 -3.79 6.84
C GLY A 55 10.30 -5.13 7.55
N GLU A 56 10.87 -6.11 6.85
CA GLU A 56 11.04 -7.44 7.41
C GLU A 56 12.06 -7.42 8.56
N CYS A 57 13.15 -6.66 8.46
CA CYS A 57 14.19 -6.68 9.47
C CYS A 57 13.74 -5.97 10.77
N THR A 58 13.21 -4.75 10.64
CA THR A 58 12.83 -3.91 11.78
C THR A 58 11.42 -4.16 12.29
N LYS A 59 10.58 -4.86 11.52
CA LYS A 59 9.14 -5.07 11.76
C LYS A 59 8.36 -3.75 11.90
N LYS A 60 8.83 -2.67 11.28
CA LYS A 60 8.23 -1.33 11.33
C LYS A 60 7.49 -0.99 10.05
N LEU A 61 6.44 -0.18 10.18
CA LEU A 61 5.63 0.29 9.06
C LEU A 61 6.44 1.22 8.13
N LEU A 62 6.52 0.85 6.85
CA LEU A 62 7.17 1.60 5.78
C LEU A 62 6.17 2.31 4.87
N TYR A 63 5.00 1.71 4.67
CA TYR A 63 3.94 2.29 3.84
C TYR A 63 2.55 1.93 4.39
N LEU A 64 1.61 2.85 4.22
CA LEU A 64 0.18 2.64 4.48
C LEU A 64 -0.61 3.43 3.45
N GLY A 65 -1.46 2.73 2.70
CA GLY A 65 -2.39 3.35 1.77
C GLY A 65 -3.83 2.97 2.07
N VAL A 66 -4.76 3.83 1.65
CA VAL A 66 -6.20 3.62 1.82
C VAL A 66 -6.91 3.93 0.51
N ARG A 67 -7.79 3.03 0.09
CA ARG A 67 -8.67 3.19 -1.06
C ARG A 67 -10.12 3.20 -0.60
N ASN A 68 -10.85 4.26 -0.91
CA ASN A 68 -12.26 4.42 -0.56
C ASN A 68 -13.11 4.68 -1.79
N LYS A 69 -14.17 3.89 -1.94
CA LYS A 69 -15.25 4.06 -2.92
C LYS A 69 -16.23 5.17 -2.53
N LEU A 70 -16.28 5.48 -1.25
CA LEU A 70 -17.27 6.39 -0.67
C LEU A 70 -16.60 7.35 0.31
N CYS A 71 -17.11 8.58 0.33
CA CYS A 71 -16.85 9.56 1.37
C CYS A 71 -18.19 9.90 2.01
N SER A 72 -18.32 9.68 3.33
CA SER A 72 -19.58 9.87 4.07
C SER A 72 -20.14 11.29 3.94
N THR A 73 -19.25 12.28 3.94
CA THR A 73 -19.62 13.69 3.76
C THR A 73 -20.15 13.94 2.35
N CYS A 74 -19.47 13.45 1.30
CA CYS A 74 -19.98 13.53 -0.07
C CYS A 74 -21.35 12.86 -0.21
N GLU A 75 -21.52 11.66 0.36
CA GLU A 75 -22.76 10.89 0.29
C GLU A 75 -23.92 11.63 0.98
N HIS A 76 -23.66 12.23 2.14
CA HIS A 76 -24.64 13.02 2.86
C HIS A 76 -25.17 14.20 2.02
N TYR A 77 -24.28 14.96 1.39
CA TYR A 77 -24.69 16.10 0.56
C TYR A 77 -25.41 15.66 -0.71
N SER A 78 -24.93 14.58 -1.36
CA SER A 78 -25.59 13.98 -2.52
C SER A 78 -27.03 13.57 -2.21
N ARG A 79 -27.25 12.88 -1.07
CA ARG A 79 -28.58 12.40 -0.67
C ARG A 79 -29.53 13.50 -0.22
N THR A 80 -29.01 14.56 0.40
CA THR A 80 -29.85 15.62 0.97
C THR A 80 -30.14 16.76 0.00
N GLY A 81 -29.49 16.80 -1.17
CA GLY A 81 -29.60 17.89 -2.15
C GLY A 81 -29.09 19.24 -1.63
N LYS A 82 -28.43 19.26 -0.47
CA LYS A 82 -27.87 20.47 0.12
C LYS A 82 -26.54 20.81 -0.55
N GLY A 83 -26.25 22.10 -0.69
CA GLY A 83 -24.97 22.58 -1.19
C GLY A 83 -23.81 21.96 -0.41
N LYS A 84 -22.87 21.34 -1.13
CA LYS A 84 -21.70 20.66 -0.54
C LYS A 84 -20.87 21.68 0.24
N LYS A 85 -20.72 21.49 1.55
CA LYS A 85 -19.71 22.23 2.32
C LYS A 85 -18.32 21.77 1.90
N ASP A 86 -17.37 22.71 1.94
CA ASP A 86 -15.97 22.40 1.71
C ASP A 86 -15.47 21.36 2.73
N HIS A 87 -14.79 20.33 2.23
CA HIS A 87 -14.21 19.26 3.05
C HIS A 87 -13.18 18.45 2.25
N VAL A 88 -12.31 17.77 2.99
CA VAL A 88 -11.36 16.81 2.41
C VAL A 88 -12.12 15.57 1.93
N GLY A 89 -12.22 15.41 0.61
CA GLY A 89 -12.87 14.26 -0.01
C GLY A 89 -11.96 13.04 0.03
N TYR A 90 -12.43 11.96 0.66
CA TYR A 90 -11.65 10.72 0.78
C TYR A 90 -11.97 9.67 -0.29
N LYS A 91 -12.91 9.96 -1.22
CA LYS A 91 -13.24 9.06 -2.32
C LYS A 91 -12.12 9.11 -3.37
N ASN A 92 -11.33 8.05 -3.45
CA ASN A 92 -10.16 7.93 -4.30
C ASN A 92 -10.09 6.57 -5.04
N TRP A 93 -11.17 5.79 -5.02
CA TRP A 93 -11.23 4.48 -5.66
C TRP A 93 -12.55 4.26 -6.39
N ASN A 94 -12.48 3.72 -7.60
CA ASN A 94 -13.66 3.43 -8.44
C ASN A 94 -13.65 2.01 -9.04
N GLN A 95 -12.67 1.17 -8.71
CA GLN A 95 -12.54 -0.19 -9.23
C GLN A 95 -13.07 -1.26 -8.25
N SER A 96 -12.79 -2.54 -8.50
CA SER A 96 -13.20 -3.66 -7.63
C SER A 96 -12.58 -3.54 -6.23
N SER A 97 -13.22 -4.13 -5.22
CA SER A 97 -12.69 -4.05 -3.84
C SER A 97 -11.47 -4.94 -3.64
N GLY A 98 -11.37 -6.05 -4.39
CA GLY A 98 -10.22 -6.95 -4.36
C GLY A 98 -8.96 -6.31 -4.97
N ALA A 99 -9.11 -5.38 -5.92
CA ALA A 99 -7.96 -4.69 -6.51
C ALA A 99 -7.38 -3.56 -5.63
N MET A 100 -7.99 -3.25 -4.47
CA MET A 100 -7.52 -2.17 -3.60
C MET A 100 -6.15 -2.48 -3.01
N GLU A 101 -5.95 -3.70 -2.52
CA GLU A 101 -4.68 -4.09 -1.89
C GLU A 101 -3.54 -4.01 -2.90
N SER A 102 -3.65 -4.73 -4.01
CA SER A 102 -2.61 -4.75 -5.03
C SER A 102 -2.27 -3.36 -5.56
N ASP A 103 -3.26 -2.49 -5.74
CA ASP A 103 -3.02 -1.10 -6.16
C ASP A 103 -2.27 -0.28 -5.10
N ILE A 104 -2.61 -0.43 -3.81
CA ILE A 104 -1.90 0.23 -2.71
C ILE A 104 -0.46 -0.29 -2.61
N ILE A 105 -0.26 -1.61 -2.73
CA ILE A 105 1.07 -2.22 -2.64
C ILE A 105 1.94 -1.78 -3.82
N VAL A 106 1.42 -1.77 -5.05
CA VAL A 106 2.15 -1.24 -6.22
C VAL A 106 2.57 0.21 -6.01
N GLU A 107 1.66 1.07 -5.52
CA GLU A 107 2.01 2.46 -5.20
C GLU A 107 3.14 2.54 -4.16
N GLY A 108 3.08 1.70 -3.12
CA GLY A 108 4.11 1.65 -2.09
C GLY A 108 5.47 1.17 -2.60
N PHE A 109 5.49 0.22 -3.54
CA PHE A 109 6.71 -0.27 -4.20
C PHE A 109 7.33 0.81 -5.09
N GLN A 110 6.52 1.47 -5.93
CA GLN A 110 6.99 2.54 -6.82
C GLN A 110 7.60 3.73 -6.06
N ARG A 111 7.16 3.96 -4.82
CA ARG A 111 7.62 5.08 -3.99
C ARG A 111 8.75 4.70 -3.03
N SER A 112 9.18 3.43 -3.01
CA SER A 112 10.17 2.91 -2.05
C SER A 112 11.49 3.70 -2.07
N VAL A 113 12.05 3.92 -3.25
CA VAL A 113 13.30 4.66 -3.45
C VAL A 113 13.14 6.14 -3.09
N GLU A 114 12.06 6.78 -3.54
CA GLU A 114 11.80 8.19 -3.22
C GLU A 114 11.63 8.42 -1.71
N MET A 115 10.87 7.55 -1.04
CA MET A 115 10.51 7.72 0.37
C MET A 115 11.62 7.30 1.33
N HIS A 116 12.32 6.21 1.02
CA HIS A 116 13.22 5.54 1.95
C HIS A 116 14.62 5.28 1.39
N GLY A 117 14.82 5.49 0.09
CA GLY A 117 16.12 5.27 -0.58
C GLY A 117 16.53 3.81 -0.63
N VAL A 118 15.54 2.89 -0.66
CA VAL A 118 15.70 1.43 -0.78
C VAL A 118 14.73 0.88 -1.82
N GLU A 119 15.10 -0.20 -2.50
CA GLU A 119 14.19 -1.00 -3.32
C GLU A 119 13.55 -2.14 -2.51
N TYR A 120 12.30 -2.47 -2.81
CA TYR A 120 11.64 -3.67 -2.28
C TYR A 120 11.74 -4.79 -3.29
N ARG A 121 12.66 -5.75 -3.09
CA ARG A 121 12.90 -6.85 -4.05
C ARG A 121 12.25 -8.17 -3.66
N ILE A 122 12.07 -8.38 -2.36
CA ILE A 122 11.46 -9.60 -1.83
C ILE A 122 10.28 -9.17 -0.99
N PHE A 123 9.14 -9.82 -1.18
CA PHE A 123 8.01 -9.62 -0.29
C PHE A 123 7.42 -10.93 0.22
N ILE A 124 6.88 -10.86 1.42
CA ILE A 124 6.17 -11.93 2.11
C ILE A 124 4.72 -11.45 2.25
N GLY A 125 3.78 -12.17 1.65
CA GLY A 125 2.35 -11.87 1.71
C GLY A 125 1.52 -13.10 2.09
N ASP A 126 0.21 -12.92 2.17
CA ASP A 126 -0.76 -13.95 2.57
C ASP A 126 -1.08 -15.00 1.48
N GLY A 127 -0.45 -14.87 0.31
CA GLY A 127 -0.60 -15.79 -0.82
C GLY A 127 -1.58 -15.31 -1.89
N ASP A 128 -2.09 -14.08 -1.84
CA ASP A 128 -2.84 -13.51 -2.96
C ASP A 128 -1.94 -13.30 -4.19
N SER A 129 -2.13 -14.15 -5.21
CA SER A 129 -1.37 -14.13 -6.46
C SER A 129 -1.58 -12.86 -7.28
N SER A 130 -2.68 -12.12 -7.04
CA SER A 130 -2.97 -10.88 -7.77
C SER A 130 -1.99 -9.76 -7.39
N VAL A 131 -1.53 -9.71 -6.13
CA VAL A 131 -0.53 -8.73 -5.68
C VAL A 131 0.80 -8.96 -6.39
N LEU A 132 1.29 -10.21 -6.41
CA LEU A 132 2.53 -10.57 -7.10
C LEU A 132 2.47 -10.20 -8.59
N HIS A 133 1.39 -10.58 -9.27
CA HIS A 133 1.23 -10.30 -10.69
C HIS A 133 1.24 -8.80 -10.99
N GLN A 134 0.57 -8.00 -10.16
CA GLN A 134 0.52 -6.54 -10.33
C GLN A 134 1.88 -5.89 -10.10
N ILE A 135 2.64 -6.33 -9.09
CA ILE A 135 4.00 -5.84 -8.84
C ILE A 135 4.89 -6.12 -10.06
N LEU A 136 4.94 -7.37 -10.53
CA LEU A 136 5.77 -7.77 -11.67
C LEU A 136 5.43 -7.04 -12.97
N THR A 137 4.20 -6.54 -13.10
CA THR A 137 3.74 -5.85 -14.32
C THR A 137 3.92 -4.34 -14.26
N LYS A 138 3.92 -3.74 -13.05
CA LYS A 138 3.81 -2.29 -12.86
C LYS A 138 4.96 -1.63 -12.10
N VAL A 139 5.83 -2.42 -11.48
CA VAL A 139 7.02 -1.92 -10.79
C VAL A 139 8.21 -2.23 -11.70
N GLU A 140 8.95 -1.18 -12.08
CA GLU A 140 10.17 -1.26 -12.91
C GLU A 140 11.40 -1.62 -12.06
#